data_AF-A0A948XC49-F1
#
_entry.id   AF-A0A948XC49-F1
#
_cell.length_a   1.000
_cell.length_b   1.000
_cell.length_c   1.000
_cell.angle_alpha   90.00
_cell.angle_beta   90.00
_cell.angle_gamma   90.00
#
_symmetry.space_group_name_H-M   'P 1'
#
loop_
_entity.id
_entity.type
_entity.pdbx_description
1 polymer ?
#
loop_
_entity_poly.entity_id
_entity_poly.type
_entity_poly.pdbx_seq_one_letter_code
_entity_poly.pdbx_strand_id
1 'polypeptide(L)'
;MTQEGKFIYGFISTKEQKNLGSIGIEQGDVYFFPYKDVAAVVSDLPLIQFDSLPRETLLRNLAVYQAVIEMVMKSHHIIPMKFGTVVQGEEDLKKMLEKGYGRINTNLKEMENKIELDVAALWSNFDSILKEIGEEEEIKRLKEEALTKPPEQVFEIKVQLGKLVKDTLDKKREQCASQLSDVLKKDAANYRSHAVMDDSMIMNTAFLIDKDRQETFETKVDQLDKQYNGGINFRIVGPLPPYSFTTLEMKTVEFGEVNEAKEVLGLGEEATILEIKSAYREMSKRFHPDKYPGDPEAQKRFEKMTKAYQMLNDYCNEDRCSFKEVDVRGWIDVRRSVVSG
;
A
#
# COMPACT_ATOMS: atom_id res chain seq x y z
N MET A 1 18.52 -28.32 9.51
CA MET A 1 19.10 -26.98 9.28
C MET A 1 17.91 -26.05 9.16
N THR A 2 17.77 -25.09 10.08
CA THR A 2 16.80 -24.01 9.94
C THR A 2 17.13 -23.28 8.64
N GLN A 3 16.19 -23.26 7.69
CA GLN A 3 16.37 -22.54 6.44
C GLN A 3 16.54 -21.05 6.76
N GLU A 4 17.62 -20.47 6.26
CA GLU A 4 17.99 -19.08 6.47
C GLU A 4 17.15 -18.20 5.51
N GLY A 5 16.32 -17.33 6.08
CA GLY A 5 15.54 -16.35 5.33
C GLY A 5 16.30 -15.04 5.21
N LYS A 6 16.10 -14.33 4.09
CA LYS A 6 16.53 -12.94 3.93
C LYS A 6 15.30 -12.05 4.06
N PHE A 7 15.23 -11.29 5.14
CA PHE A 7 14.18 -10.30 5.36
C PHE A 7 14.52 -9.04 4.54
N ILE A 8 13.56 -8.52 3.78
CA ILE A 8 13.77 -7.40 2.86
C ILE A 8 13.09 -6.15 3.38
N TYR A 9 13.88 -5.11 3.65
CA TYR A 9 13.39 -3.80 4.08
C TYR A 9 12.94 -2.93 2.91
N GLY A 10 13.68 -2.98 1.80
CA GLY A 10 13.43 -2.14 0.63
C GLY A 10 14.57 -2.19 -0.38
N PHE A 11 14.50 -1.31 -1.37
CA PHE A 11 15.52 -1.17 -2.42
C PHE A 11 16.09 0.23 -2.48
N ILE A 12 17.36 0.33 -2.84
CA ILE A 12 18.11 1.59 -2.98
C ILE A 12 18.93 1.59 -4.28
N SER A 13 19.26 2.78 -4.78
CA SER A 13 20.17 2.95 -5.92
C SER A 13 21.62 2.97 -5.43
N THR A 14 22.30 1.83 -5.47
CA THR A 14 23.74 1.73 -5.18
C THR A 14 24.35 0.46 -5.77
N LYS A 15 25.66 0.50 -6.00
CA LYS A 15 26.48 -0.69 -6.36
C LYS A 15 27.29 -1.19 -5.17
N GLU A 16 27.29 -0.45 -4.07
CA GLU A 16 28.13 -0.73 -2.91
C GLU A 16 27.54 -1.86 -2.08
N GLN A 17 28.40 -2.80 -1.71
CA GLN A 17 28.11 -3.74 -0.64
C GLN A 17 28.54 -3.10 0.68
N LYS A 18 27.59 -2.93 1.61
CA LYS A 18 27.82 -2.27 2.89
C LYS A 18 27.03 -2.97 3.99
N ASN A 19 27.67 -3.22 5.13
CA ASN A 19 27.02 -3.68 6.35
C ASN A 19 26.73 -2.46 7.25
N LEU A 20 25.51 -2.36 7.78
CA LEU A 20 25.01 -1.29 8.64
C LEU A 20 25.02 -1.65 10.13
N GLY A 21 25.47 -2.86 10.46
CA GLY A 21 25.54 -3.43 11.79
C GLY A 21 24.26 -4.16 12.20
N SER A 22 24.26 -4.61 13.45
CA SER A 22 23.22 -5.42 14.10
C SER A 22 22.00 -4.59 14.53
N ILE A 23 21.39 -3.91 13.55
CA ILE A 23 20.24 -3.01 13.75
C ILE A 23 18.91 -3.62 13.29
N GLY A 24 18.94 -4.86 12.79
CA GLY A 24 17.78 -5.55 12.23
C GLY A 24 16.91 -6.24 13.27
N ILE A 25 15.87 -6.92 12.79
CA ILE A 25 14.98 -7.73 13.64
C ILE A 25 15.82 -8.81 14.34
N GLU A 26 15.55 -9.07 15.62
CA GLU A 26 16.36 -9.98 16.45
C GLU A 26 17.86 -9.62 16.53
N GLN A 27 18.21 -8.34 16.34
CA GLN A 27 19.59 -7.86 16.23
C GLN A 27 20.36 -8.50 15.06
N GLY A 28 19.66 -8.90 14.00
CA GLY A 28 20.28 -9.33 12.76
C GLY A 28 21.10 -8.21 12.12
N ASP A 29 22.19 -8.58 11.45
CA ASP A 29 22.99 -7.63 10.67
C ASP A 29 22.20 -7.18 9.44
N VAL A 30 22.07 -5.86 9.28
CA VAL A 30 21.47 -5.27 8.09
C VAL A 30 22.57 -4.92 7.11
N TYR A 31 22.41 -5.30 5.85
CA TYR A 31 23.40 -5.04 4.81
C TYR A 31 22.77 -4.82 3.44
N PHE A 32 23.56 -4.27 2.52
CA PHE A 32 23.20 -4.06 1.13
C PHE A 32 23.61 -5.28 0.30
N PHE A 33 22.63 -5.85 -0.39
CA PHE A 33 22.83 -6.92 -1.37
C PHE A 33 22.73 -6.33 -2.78
N PRO A 34 23.86 -6.01 -3.43
CA PRO A 34 23.86 -5.31 -4.72
C PRO A 34 23.50 -6.22 -5.90
N TYR A 35 22.79 -5.66 -6.87
CA TYR A 35 22.53 -6.24 -8.19
C TYR A 35 22.50 -5.13 -9.25
N LYS A 36 23.48 -5.12 -10.16
CA LYS A 36 23.70 -4.06 -11.16
C LYS A 36 23.90 -2.69 -10.49
N ASP A 37 22.98 -1.74 -10.68
CA ASP A 37 22.96 -0.37 -10.14
C ASP A 37 21.96 -0.17 -8.99
N VAL A 38 21.36 -1.25 -8.49
CA VAL A 38 20.45 -1.24 -7.33
C VAL A 38 20.96 -2.19 -6.24
N ALA A 39 20.49 -2.04 -5.01
CA ALA A 39 20.70 -3.01 -3.95
C ALA A 39 19.43 -3.25 -3.13
N ALA A 40 19.23 -4.49 -2.68
CA ALA A 40 18.25 -4.79 -1.64
C ALA A 40 18.87 -4.49 -0.27
N VAL A 41 18.11 -3.84 0.61
CA VAL A 41 18.46 -3.71 2.03
C VAL A 41 17.85 -4.91 2.74
N VAL A 42 18.71 -5.78 3.30
CA VAL A 42 18.29 -7.06 3.86
C VAL A 42 18.94 -7.34 5.21
N SER A 43 18.35 -8.27 5.96
CA SER A 43 18.98 -8.91 7.11
C SER A 43 18.68 -10.41 7.13
N ASP A 44 19.52 -11.15 7.82
CA ASP A 44 19.33 -12.58 8.02
C ASP A 44 18.32 -12.83 9.14
N LEU A 45 17.34 -13.68 8.87
CA LEU A 45 16.29 -14.05 9.81
C LEU A 45 15.93 -15.52 9.59
N PRO A 46 15.67 -16.32 10.65
CA PRO A 46 14.98 -17.58 10.45
C PRO A 46 13.67 -17.37 9.67
N LEU A 47 13.24 -18.35 8.86
CA LEU A 47 11.92 -18.28 8.22
C LEU A 47 10.83 -18.24 9.29
N ILE A 48 10.22 -17.08 9.48
CA ILE A 48 9.16 -16.82 10.46
C ILE A 48 7.89 -16.40 9.71
N GLN A 49 6.75 -16.95 10.11
CA GLN A 49 5.44 -16.47 9.66
C GLN A 49 4.98 -15.30 10.54
N PHE A 50 5.15 -14.07 10.04
CA PHE A 50 4.81 -12.85 10.79
C PHE A 50 3.34 -12.77 11.21
N ASP A 51 2.42 -13.32 10.39
CA ASP A 51 0.98 -13.30 10.66
C ASP A 51 0.57 -14.13 11.89
N SER A 52 1.43 -15.04 12.32
CA SER A 52 1.22 -15.91 13.49
C SER A 52 1.80 -15.34 14.80
N LEU A 53 2.51 -14.21 14.72
CA LEU A 53 3.21 -13.65 15.86
C LEU A 53 2.25 -12.93 16.83
N PRO A 54 2.54 -12.95 18.14
CA PRO A 54 1.82 -12.11 19.10
C PRO A 54 1.92 -10.62 18.74
N ARG A 55 0.84 -9.87 18.96
CA ARG A 55 0.75 -8.43 18.65
C ARG A 55 1.92 -7.62 19.18
N GLU A 56 2.37 -7.88 20.41
CA GLU A 56 3.51 -7.18 21.02
C GLU A 56 4.82 -7.39 20.26
N THR A 57 5.04 -8.62 19.78
CA THR A 57 6.24 -8.97 19.00
C THR A 57 6.17 -8.33 17.61
N LEU A 58 4.99 -8.31 17.00
CA LEU A 58 4.76 -7.65 15.71
C LEU A 58 5.04 -6.14 15.79
N LEU A 59 4.52 -5.47 16.84
CA LEU A 59 4.76 -4.04 17.06
C LEU A 59 6.24 -3.73 17.28
N ARG A 60 6.96 -4.57 18.04
CA ARG A 60 8.42 -4.42 18.22
C ARG A 60 9.16 -4.57 16.89
N ASN A 61 8.82 -5.57 16.09
CA ASN A 61 9.47 -5.80 14.80
C ASN A 61 9.16 -4.68 13.80
N LEU A 62 7.95 -4.12 13.82
CA LEU A 62 7.58 -2.95 13.02
C LEU A 62 8.40 -1.71 13.40
N ALA A 63 8.63 -1.47 14.70
CA ALA A 63 9.45 -0.35 15.14
C ALA A 63 10.92 -0.50 14.68
N VAL A 64 11.47 -1.73 14.74
CA VAL A 64 12.81 -2.02 14.22
C VAL A 64 12.88 -1.81 12.70
N TYR A 65 11.88 -2.31 11.97
CA TYR A 65 11.76 -2.09 10.53
C TYR A 65 11.76 -0.61 10.16
N GLN A 66 10.98 0.22 10.88
CA GLN A 66 10.97 1.67 10.67
C GLN A 66 12.34 2.30 10.94
N ALA A 67 12.98 1.95 12.05
CA ALA A 67 14.30 2.48 12.42
C ALA A 67 15.39 2.14 11.38
N VAL A 68 15.36 0.94 10.79
CA VAL A 68 16.29 0.56 9.71
C VAL A 68 16.06 1.42 8.48
N ILE A 69 14.81 1.62 8.07
CA ILE A 69 14.48 2.44 6.91
C ILE A 69 14.92 3.90 7.12
N GLU A 70 14.63 4.48 8.28
CA GLU A 70 15.07 5.82 8.65
C GLU A 70 16.60 5.95 8.63
N MET A 71 17.32 4.93 9.09
CA MET A 71 18.79 4.90 9.04
C MET A 71 19.29 4.93 7.59
N VAL A 72 18.70 4.11 6.71
CA VAL A 72 19.08 4.08 5.28
C VAL A 72 18.77 5.42 4.62
N MET A 73 17.63 6.03 4.92
CA MET A 73 17.20 7.32 4.40
C MET A 73 18.17 8.48 4.64
N LYS A 74 19.02 8.38 5.67
CA LYS A 74 20.08 9.38 5.92
C LYS A 74 21.10 9.47 4.78
N SER A 75 21.24 8.41 3.98
CA SER A 75 22.27 8.29 2.95
C SER A 75 21.73 7.91 1.57
N HIS A 76 20.57 7.25 1.49
CA HIS A 76 20.01 6.74 0.25
C HIS A 76 18.50 7.01 0.20
N HIS A 77 17.97 7.23 -0.99
CA HIS A 77 16.52 7.11 -1.20
C HIS A 77 16.14 5.63 -1.24
N ILE A 78 15.18 5.23 -0.42
CA ILE A 78 14.72 3.85 -0.29
C ILE A 78 13.26 3.71 -0.70
N ILE A 79 12.97 2.69 -1.50
CA ILE A 79 11.60 2.24 -1.73
C ILE A 79 11.30 1.10 -0.77
N PRO A 80 10.36 1.29 0.16
CA PRO A 80 10.06 0.28 1.15
C PRO A 80 9.36 -0.93 0.52
N MET A 81 9.76 -2.11 0.97
CA MET A 81 9.00 -3.35 0.77
C MET A 81 7.99 -3.52 1.89
N LYS A 82 6.79 -4.03 1.61
CA LYS A 82 5.82 -4.35 2.66
C LYS A 82 6.46 -5.13 3.80
N PHE A 83 6.17 -4.74 5.03
CA PHE A 83 6.67 -5.42 6.22
C PHE A 83 6.33 -6.93 6.17
N GLY A 84 7.28 -7.76 6.61
CA GLY A 84 7.14 -9.22 6.58
C GLY A 84 7.60 -9.88 5.28
N THR A 85 8.15 -9.12 4.33
CA THR A 85 8.72 -9.68 3.10
C THR A 85 10.00 -10.47 3.41
N VAL A 86 9.99 -11.78 3.14
CA VAL A 86 11.13 -12.69 3.33
C VAL A 86 11.30 -13.60 2.13
N VAL A 87 12.54 -13.84 1.70
CA VAL A 87 12.91 -14.84 0.69
C VAL A 87 13.81 -15.92 1.27
N GLN A 88 13.85 -17.11 0.65
CA GLN A 88 14.65 -18.23 1.15
C GLN A 88 16.09 -18.15 0.63
N GLY A 89 17.01 -17.72 1.48
CA GLY A 89 18.44 -17.64 1.14
C GLY A 89 18.80 -16.61 0.06
N GLU A 90 20.09 -16.57 -0.27
CA GLU A 90 20.65 -15.58 -1.20
C GLU A 90 20.34 -15.86 -2.67
N GLU A 91 20.19 -17.13 -3.05
CA GLU A 91 19.92 -17.50 -4.44
C GLU A 91 18.54 -16.97 -4.88
N ASP A 92 17.52 -17.13 -4.04
CA ASP A 92 16.17 -16.63 -4.31
C ASP A 92 16.14 -15.10 -4.29
N LEU A 93 16.89 -14.45 -3.38
CA LEU A 93 17.05 -13.00 -3.38
C LEU A 93 17.66 -12.50 -4.71
N LYS A 94 18.67 -13.21 -5.23
CA LYS A 94 19.30 -12.86 -6.50
C LYS A 94 18.33 -13.03 -7.68
N LYS A 95 17.58 -14.14 -7.74
CA LYS A 95 16.54 -14.38 -8.75
C LYS A 95 15.45 -13.32 -8.69
N MET A 96 15.05 -12.90 -7.49
CA MET A 96 14.11 -11.80 -7.28
C MET A 96 14.61 -10.51 -7.90
N LEU A 97 15.85 -10.12 -7.58
CA LEU A 97 16.45 -8.89 -8.07
C LEU A 97 16.59 -8.93 -9.59
N GLU A 98 16.97 -10.07 -10.17
CA GLU A 98 17.07 -10.25 -11.62
C GLU A 98 15.74 -10.05 -12.33
N LYS A 99 14.68 -10.74 -11.90
CA LYS A 99 13.33 -10.62 -12.49
C LYS A 99 12.69 -9.26 -12.24
N GLY A 100 12.86 -8.72 -11.03
CA GLY A 100 12.27 -7.44 -10.60
C GLY A 100 13.05 -6.20 -11.04
N TYR A 101 14.28 -6.36 -11.56
CA TYR A 101 15.24 -5.27 -11.79
C TYR A 101 14.63 -4.07 -12.53
N GLY A 102 14.00 -4.32 -13.68
CA GLY A 102 13.45 -3.26 -14.51
C GLY A 102 12.44 -2.40 -13.74
N ARG A 103 11.57 -3.05 -12.97
CA ARG A 103 10.53 -2.37 -12.18
C ARG A 103 11.10 -1.67 -10.96
N ILE A 104 12.03 -2.31 -10.24
CA ILE A 104 12.71 -1.70 -9.08
C ILE A 104 13.43 -0.42 -9.53
N ASN A 105 14.22 -0.51 -10.62
CA ASN A 105 14.97 0.64 -11.14
C ASN A 105 14.05 1.76 -11.61
N THR A 106 12.97 1.45 -12.35
CA THR A 106 11.99 2.46 -12.76
C THR A 106 11.36 3.17 -11.56
N ASN A 107 10.92 2.43 -10.53
CA ASN A 107 10.33 3.07 -9.36
C ASN A 107 11.37 3.90 -8.59
N LEU A 108 12.62 3.43 -8.45
CA LEU A 108 13.69 4.18 -7.79
C LEU A 108 13.94 5.53 -8.47
N LYS A 109 13.96 5.54 -9.81
CA LYS A 109 14.11 6.77 -10.60
C LYS A 109 12.91 7.70 -10.47
N GLU A 110 11.70 7.17 -10.46
CA GLU A 110 10.49 7.99 -10.30
C GLU A 110 10.39 8.67 -8.92
N MET A 111 10.91 8.01 -7.89
CA MET A 111 10.90 8.51 -6.51
C MET A 111 12.20 9.24 -6.13
N GLU A 112 13.19 9.30 -7.02
CA GLU A 112 14.47 9.95 -6.78
C GLU A 112 14.28 11.43 -6.42
N ASN A 113 15.02 11.89 -5.41
CA ASN A 113 14.90 13.24 -4.84
C ASN A 113 13.50 13.61 -4.31
N LYS A 114 12.62 12.63 -4.09
CA LYS A 114 11.30 12.86 -3.49
C LYS A 114 11.23 12.33 -2.06
N ILE A 115 10.45 13.00 -1.25
CA ILE A 115 10.11 12.61 0.12
C ILE A 115 8.61 12.69 0.32
N GLU A 116 8.10 11.92 1.27
CA GLU A 116 6.72 12.01 1.72
C GLU A 116 6.63 12.85 2.99
N LEU A 117 5.72 13.81 3.00
CA LEU A 117 5.28 14.52 4.21
C LEU A 117 3.79 14.28 4.40
N ASP A 118 3.42 13.77 5.57
CA ASP A 118 2.03 13.67 6.00
C ASP A 118 1.62 14.95 6.70
N VAL A 119 0.56 15.59 6.22
CA VAL A 119 -0.05 16.75 6.86
C VAL A 119 -1.41 16.34 7.41
N ALA A 120 -1.52 16.39 8.74
CA ALA A 120 -2.79 16.26 9.44
C ALA A 120 -3.25 17.64 9.91
N ALA A 121 -4.54 17.94 9.74
CA ALA A 121 -5.16 19.14 10.27
C ALA A 121 -6.36 18.75 11.14
N LEU A 122 -6.45 19.31 12.33
CA LEU A 122 -7.51 19.04 13.30
C LEU A 122 -8.15 20.37 13.74
N TRP A 123 -9.46 20.37 13.98
CA TRP A 123 -10.07 21.53 14.63
C TRP A 123 -9.52 21.70 16.04
N SER A 124 -9.03 22.90 16.36
CA SER A 124 -8.46 23.17 17.69
C SER A 124 -9.51 23.11 18.81
N ASN A 125 -10.78 23.35 18.46
CA ASN A 125 -11.91 23.22 19.37
C ASN A 125 -13.12 22.62 18.63
N PHE A 126 -13.19 21.29 18.62
CA PHE A 126 -14.27 20.56 17.95
C PHE A 126 -15.66 20.86 18.53
N ASP A 127 -15.78 21.06 19.85
CA ASP A 127 -17.05 21.42 20.49
C ASP A 127 -17.61 22.75 19.97
N SER A 128 -16.74 23.71 19.66
CA SER A 128 -17.14 24.97 19.05
C SER A 128 -17.74 24.77 17.66
N ILE A 129 -17.20 23.83 16.88
CA ILE A 129 -17.71 23.48 15.55
C ILE A 129 -19.08 22.83 15.66
N LEU A 130 -19.27 21.90 16.60
CA LEU A 130 -20.57 21.28 16.86
C LEU A 130 -21.61 22.30 17.33
N LYS A 131 -21.21 23.29 18.13
CA LYS A 131 -22.09 24.40 18.53
C LYS A 131 -22.51 25.22 17.32
N GLU A 132 -21.57 25.61 16.47
CA GLU A 132 -21.86 26.37 15.25
C GLU A 132 -22.81 25.62 14.31
N ILE A 133 -22.57 24.33 14.07
CA ILE A 133 -23.49 23.46 13.30
C ILE A 133 -24.86 23.39 13.99
N GLY A 134 -24.83 23.31 15.32
CA GLY A 134 -26.01 23.34 16.17
C GLY A 134 -26.90 24.57 15.99
N GLU A 135 -26.36 25.66 15.43
CA GLU A 135 -27.05 26.92 15.21
C GLU A 135 -27.70 27.05 13.81
N GLU A 136 -27.49 26.09 12.89
CA GLU A 136 -28.15 26.10 11.58
C GLU A 136 -29.67 25.98 11.72
N GLU A 137 -30.43 26.70 10.88
CA GLU A 137 -31.89 26.83 11.03
C GLU A 137 -32.62 25.48 11.06
N GLU A 138 -32.23 24.55 10.18
CA GLU A 138 -32.86 23.23 10.10
C GLU A 138 -32.60 22.40 11.36
N ILE A 139 -31.38 22.47 11.90
CA ILE A 139 -30.97 21.79 13.13
C ILE A 139 -31.67 22.40 14.35
N LYS A 140 -31.78 23.74 14.43
CA LYS A 140 -32.56 24.43 15.47
C LYS A 140 -34.02 24.02 15.44
N ARG A 141 -34.64 24.03 14.25
CA ARG A 141 -36.04 23.67 14.07
C ARG A 141 -36.31 22.23 14.55
N LEU A 142 -35.46 21.28 14.19
CA LEU A 142 -35.63 19.88 14.64
C LEU A 142 -35.40 19.73 16.16
N LYS A 143 -34.46 20.49 16.75
CA LYS A 143 -34.28 20.53 18.22
C LYS A 143 -35.53 21.06 18.92
N GLU A 144 -36.12 22.14 18.43
CA GLU A 144 -37.35 22.71 18.98
C GLU A 144 -38.54 21.76 18.82
N GLU A 145 -38.66 21.12 17.65
CA GLU A 145 -39.70 20.12 17.41
C GLU A 145 -39.61 18.98 18.42
N ALA A 146 -38.42 18.45 18.70
CA ALA A 146 -38.20 17.39 19.67
C ALA A 146 -38.66 17.76 21.10
N LEU A 147 -38.65 19.03 21.48
CA LEU A 147 -39.11 19.47 22.82
C LEU A 147 -40.64 19.41 22.98
N THR A 148 -41.39 19.40 21.88
CA THR A 148 -42.86 19.50 21.88
C THR A 148 -43.57 18.17 21.64
N LYS A 149 -42.82 17.09 21.37
CA LYS A 149 -43.35 15.81 20.87
C LYS A 149 -43.39 14.71 21.94
N PRO A 150 -44.28 13.72 21.82
CA PRO A 150 -44.31 12.55 22.71
C PRO A 150 -43.02 11.71 22.60
N PRO A 151 -42.63 10.96 23.66
CA PRO A 151 -41.38 10.21 23.71
C PRO A 151 -41.11 9.29 22.51
N GLU A 152 -42.16 8.67 21.95
CA GLU A 152 -42.06 7.77 20.79
C GLU A 152 -41.61 8.51 19.52
N GLN A 153 -42.08 9.74 19.29
CA GLN A 153 -41.70 10.57 18.14
C GLN A 153 -40.36 11.28 18.36
N VAL A 154 -39.99 11.54 19.63
CA VAL A 154 -38.70 12.15 19.98
C VAL A 154 -37.53 11.26 19.55
N PHE A 155 -37.66 9.93 19.61
CA PHE A 155 -36.61 9.03 19.16
C PHE A 155 -36.31 9.17 17.67
N GLU A 156 -37.34 9.19 16.82
CA GLU A 156 -37.19 9.38 15.37
C GLU A 156 -36.55 10.73 15.04
N ILE A 157 -37.00 11.80 15.70
CA ILE A 157 -36.44 13.15 15.52
C ILE A 157 -34.96 13.19 15.95
N LYS A 158 -34.59 12.51 17.05
CA LYS A 158 -33.18 12.43 17.49
C LYS A 158 -32.29 11.72 16.48
N VAL A 159 -32.77 10.65 15.85
CA VAL A 159 -32.03 9.94 14.80
C VAL A 159 -31.84 10.85 13.58
N GLN A 160 -32.89 11.55 13.15
CA GLN A 160 -32.81 12.51 12.05
C GLN A 160 -31.86 13.67 12.37
N LEU A 161 -31.95 14.23 13.58
CA LEU A 161 -31.06 15.30 14.05
C LEU A 161 -29.61 14.85 14.05
N GLY A 162 -29.31 13.65 14.56
CA GLY A 162 -27.96 13.10 14.55
C GLY A 162 -27.41 12.92 13.15
N LYS A 163 -28.23 12.43 12.21
CA LYS A 163 -27.85 12.32 10.80
C LYS A 163 -27.59 13.68 10.16
N LEU A 164 -28.47 14.66 10.36
CA LEU A 164 -28.31 16.00 9.79
C LEU A 164 -27.05 16.69 10.33
N VAL A 165 -26.80 16.60 11.64
CA VAL A 165 -25.57 17.13 12.25
C VAL A 165 -24.34 16.47 11.62
N LYS A 166 -24.38 15.14 11.40
CA LYS A 166 -23.29 14.40 10.76
C LYS A 166 -23.06 14.83 9.31
N ASP A 167 -24.13 14.92 8.53
CA ASP A 167 -24.06 15.33 7.12
C ASP A 167 -23.53 16.78 6.98
N THR A 168 -23.98 17.70 7.85
CA THR A 168 -23.47 19.07 7.88
C THR A 168 -21.99 19.11 8.30
N LEU A 169 -21.61 18.36 9.33
CA LEU A 169 -20.22 18.25 9.77
C LEU A 169 -19.32 17.74 8.64
N ASP A 170 -19.73 16.66 7.98
CA ASP A 170 -18.96 16.02 6.92
C ASP A 170 -18.80 16.98 5.73
N LYS A 171 -19.85 17.72 5.36
CA LYS A 171 -19.78 18.76 4.32
C LYS A 171 -18.82 19.89 4.69
N LYS A 172 -18.89 20.39 5.93
CA LYS A 172 -17.98 21.45 6.41
C LYS A 172 -16.53 20.96 6.44
N ARG A 173 -16.31 19.70 6.84
CA ARG A 173 -15.00 19.04 6.80
C ARG A 173 -14.46 18.99 5.37
N GLU A 174 -15.23 18.47 4.43
CA GLU A 174 -14.81 18.33 3.03
C GLU A 174 -14.44 19.67 2.40
N GLN A 175 -15.23 20.72 2.66
CA GLN A 175 -14.93 22.06 2.19
C GLN A 175 -13.61 22.59 2.76
N CYS A 176 -13.40 22.44 4.07
CA CYS A 176 -12.17 22.88 4.71
C CYS A 176 -10.97 22.07 4.23
N ALA A 177 -11.07 20.74 4.19
CA ALA A 177 -10.04 19.85 3.68
C ALA A 177 -9.66 20.17 2.23
N SER A 178 -10.63 20.48 1.36
CA SER A 178 -10.35 20.90 -0.02
C SER A 178 -9.57 22.20 -0.06
N GLN A 179 -9.99 23.22 0.70
CA GLN A 179 -9.31 24.52 0.74
C GLN A 179 -7.85 24.38 1.20
N LEU A 180 -7.61 23.64 2.28
CA LEU A 180 -6.27 23.37 2.79
C LEU A 180 -5.42 22.62 1.77
N SER A 181 -5.97 21.54 1.22
CA SER A 181 -5.25 20.69 0.27
C SER A 181 -4.92 21.45 -1.02
N ASP A 182 -5.81 22.30 -1.54
CA ASP A 182 -5.58 23.03 -2.80
C ASP A 182 -4.46 24.06 -2.70
N VAL A 183 -4.17 24.58 -1.50
CA VAL A 183 -2.99 25.42 -1.26
C VAL A 183 -1.71 24.58 -1.30
N LEU A 184 -1.70 23.44 -0.62
CA LEU A 184 -0.54 22.58 -0.46
C LEU A 184 -0.18 21.81 -1.75
N LYS A 185 -1.18 21.37 -2.52
CA LYS A 185 -1.01 20.64 -3.79
C LYS A 185 -0.12 21.36 -4.80
N LYS A 186 -0.08 22.70 -4.78
CA LYS A 186 0.71 23.51 -5.73
C LYS A 186 2.22 23.27 -5.58
N ASP A 187 2.65 22.80 -4.42
CA ASP A 187 4.06 22.51 -4.13
C ASP A 187 4.38 21.02 -4.03
N ALA A 188 3.38 20.17 -4.22
CA ALA A 188 3.56 18.74 -4.23
C ALA A 188 3.60 18.19 -5.67
N ALA A 189 4.48 17.23 -5.90
CA ALA A 189 4.51 16.46 -7.14
C ALA A 189 3.30 15.51 -7.23
N ASN A 190 2.81 15.02 -6.09
CA ASN A 190 1.62 14.19 -6.00
C ASN A 190 1.03 14.26 -4.57
N TYR A 191 -0.21 13.80 -4.38
CA TYR A 191 -0.84 13.74 -3.05
C TYR A 191 -1.79 12.54 -2.94
N ARG A 192 -2.01 12.07 -1.72
CA ARG A 192 -3.02 11.06 -1.39
C ARG A 192 -3.70 11.39 -0.06
N SER A 193 -5.02 11.46 -0.08
CA SER A 193 -5.81 11.62 1.14
C SER A 193 -6.09 10.26 1.77
N HIS A 194 -5.90 10.18 3.07
CA HIS A 194 -6.19 9.01 3.89
C HIS A 194 -7.51 9.21 4.65
N ALA A 195 -8.10 8.12 5.13
CA ALA A 195 -9.24 8.19 6.04
C ALA A 195 -8.86 8.98 7.30
N VAL A 196 -9.79 9.83 7.75
CA VAL A 196 -9.67 10.55 9.02
C VAL A 196 -9.94 9.59 10.18
N MET A 197 -9.17 9.71 11.26
CA MET A 197 -9.25 8.78 12.40
C MET A 197 -10.47 9.03 13.29
N ASP A 198 -10.91 10.28 13.38
CA ASP A 198 -12.03 10.71 14.20
C ASP A 198 -12.69 11.97 13.60
N ASP A 199 -13.80 12.38 14.20
CA ASP A 199 -14.60 13.51 13.73
C ASP A 199 -13.96 14.88 13.98
N SER A 200 -12.91 14.99 14.79
CA SER A 200 -12.18 16.25 15.01
C SER A 200 -11.14 16.52 13.92
N MET A 201 -10.74 15.49 13.19
CA MET A 201 -9.75 15.58 12.12
C MET A 201 -10.38 16.07 10.82
N ILE A 202 -9.80 17.13 10.27
CA ILE A 202 -10.24 17.77 9.04
C ILE A 202 -9.68 17.04 7.83
N MET A 203 -8.36 16.79 7.86
CA MET A 203 -7.66 16.06 6.80
C MET A 203 -6.48 15.29 7.38
N ASN A 204 -6.16 14.19 6.70
CA ASN A 204 -4.90 13.47 6.83
C ASN A 204 -4.43 13.17 5.41
N THR A 205 -3.42 13.87 4.91
CA THR A 205 -3.00 13.76 3.51
C THR A 205 -1.49 13.66 3.40
N ALA A 206 -1.06 12.63 2.69
CA ALA A 206 0.32 12.45 2.27
C ALA A 206 0.60 13.31 1.05
N PHE A 207 1.73 14.02 1.06
CA PHE A 207 2.22 14.81 -0.05
C PHE A 207 3.60 14.29 -0.47
N LEU A 208 3.73 13.97 -1.76
CA LEU A 208 5.02 13.64 -2.37
C LEU A 208 5.64 14.95 -2.85
N ILE A 209 6.74 15.34 -2.23
CA ILE A 209 7.40 16.61 -2.52
C ILE A 209 8.83 16.36 -2.96
N ASP A 210 9.35 17.23 -3.83
CA ASP A 210 10.78 17.23 -4.12
C ASP A 210 11.54 17.71 -2.88
N LYS A 211 12.61 17.02 -2.50
CA LYS A 211 13.35 17.26 -1.25
C LYS A 211 13.83 18.71 -1.12
N ASP A 212 14.24 19.31 -2.24
CA ASP A 212 14.70 20.71 -2.30
C ASP A 212 13.58 21.73 -2.05
N ARG A 213 12.31 21.31 -2.10
CA ARG A 213 11.13 22.15 -1.84
C ARG A 213 10.56 21.95 -0.44
N GLN A 214 11.16 21.09 0.38
CA GLN A 214 10.65 20.76 1.72
C GLN A 214 10.40 22.01 2.58
N GLU A 215 11.39 22.89 2.72
CA GLU A 215 11.28 24.10 3.54
C GLU A 215 10.19 25.06 3.01
N THR A 216 10.05 25.15 1.68
CA THR A 216 9.00 25.97 1.05
C THR A 216 7.61 25.40 1.37
N PHE A 217 7.46 24.08 1.32
CA PHE A 217 6.22 23.40 1.65
C PHE A 217 5.85 23.58 3.12
N GLU A 218 6.79 23.37 4.05
CA GLU A 218 6.60 23.58 5.49
C GLU A 218 6.19 25.02 5.80
N THR A 219 6.86 26.00 5.16
CA THR A 219 6.51 27.42 5.29
C THR A 219 5.06 27.72 4.86
N LYS A 220 4.52 27.01 3.86
CA LYS A 220 3.11 27.17 3.47
C LYS A 220 2.14 26.61 4.49
N VAL A 221 2.50 25.50 5.16
CA VAL A 221 1.70 24.99 6.28
C VAL A 221 1.68 26.01 7.42
N ASP A 222 2.82 26.62 7.74
CA ASP A 222 2.89 27.69 8.75
C ASP A 222 2.07 28.94 8.36
N GLN A 223 1.99 29.27 7.07
CA GLN A 223 1.14 30.35 6.58
C GLN A 223 -0.35 30.02 6.75
N LEU A 224 -0.75 28.78 6.48
CA LEU A 224 -2.12 28.31 6.74
C LEU A 224 -2.43 28.38 8.23
N ASP A 225 -1.54 27.89 9.09
CA ASP A 225 -1.72 27.96 10.55
C ASP A 225 -2.00 29.40 11.03
N LYS A 226 -1.20 30.37 10.55
CA LYS A 226 -1.41 31.80 10.82
C LYS A 226 -2.73 32.33 10.26
N GLN A 227 -3.12 31.91 9.06
CA GLN A 227 -4.39 32.33 8.44
C GLN A 227 -5.60 31.87 9.26
N TYR A 228 -5.57 30.66 9.81
CA TYR A 228 -6.64 30.12 10.64
C TYR A 228 -6.56 30.55 12.11
N ASN A 229 -5.50 31.28 12.50
CA ASN A 229 -5.34 31.97 13.79
C ASN A 229 -5.69 31.08 15.00
N GLY A 230 -5.16 29.84 15.01
CA GLY A 230 -5.39 28.87 16.08
C GLY A 230 -6.74 28.14 16.04
N GLY A 231 -7.56 28.33 15.00
CA GLY A 231 -8.79 27.55 14.78
C GLY A 231 -8.56 26.13 14.26
N ILE A 232 -7.38 25.89 13.67
CA ILE A 232 -6.95 24.59 13.16
C ILE A 232 -5.54 24.33 13.69
N ASN A 233 -5.30 23.11 14.18
CA ASN A 233 -3.99 22.62 14.57
C ASN A 233 -3.43 21.77 13.43
N PHE A 234 -2.28 22.18 12.89
CA PHE A 234 -1.55 21.42 11.88
C PHE A 234 -0.47 20.55 12.52
N ARG A 235 -0.29 19.33 11.99
CA ARG A 235 0.80 18.43 12.33
C ARG A 235 1.44 17.91 11.05
N ILE A 236 2.75 18.09 10.93
CA ILE A 236 3.56 17.53 9.85
C ILE A 236 4.30 16.32 10.38
N VAL A 237 4.29 15.21 9.64
CA VAL A 237 5.06 14.00 9.93
C VAL A 237 5.92 13.67 8.71
N GLY A 238 7.24 13.60 8.91
CA GLY A 238 8.23 13.26 7.88
C GLY A 238 9.57 13.95 8.11
N PRO A 239 10.53 13.81 7.16
CA PRO A 239 10.42 13.10 5.88
C PRO A 239 10.24 11.60 6.07
N LEU A 240 9.21 11.04 5.44
CA LEU A 240 8.94 9.61 5.39
C LEU A 240 9.44 9.02 4.05
N PRO A 241 9.77 7.72 4.01
CA PRO A 241 9.86 7.02 2.73
C PRO A 241 8.47 7.06 2.07
N PRO A 242 8.38 6.89 0.74
CA PRO A 242 7.15 7.13 0.00
C PRO A 242 6.12 6.00 0.15
N TYR A 243 5.74 5.62 1.38
CA TYR A 243 4.80 4.52 1.67
C TYR A 243 3.48 4.69 0.93
N SER A 244 2.93 5.92 0.95
CA SER A 244 1.63 6.21 0.36
C SER A 244 1.68 6.17 -1.17
N PHE A 245 2.83 6.45 -1.78
CA PHE A 245 2.98 6.59 -3.24
C PHE A 245 3.54 5.34 -3.91
N THR A 246 4.55 4.73 -3.29
CA THR A 246 5.28 3.58 -3.81
C THR A 246 5.72 2.69 -2.65
N THR A 247 4.86 1.74 -2.30
CA THR A 247 5.26 0.54 -1.55
C THR A 247 5.32 -0.63 -2.52
N LEU A 248 6.39 -1.42 -2.45
CA LEU A 248 6.53 -2.62 -3.25
C LEU A 248 6.07 -3.84 -2.44
N GLU A 249 5.33 -4.73 -3.09
CA GLU A 249 4.88 -5.99 -2.51
C GLU A 249 5.43 -7.15 -3.31
N MET A 250 5.82 -8.20 -2.59
CA MET A 250 6.19 -9.47 -3.18
C MET A 250 4.95 -10.35 -3.32
N LYS A 251 4.66 -10.79 -4.54
CA LYS A 251 3.85 -11.99 -4.75
C LYS A 251 4.76 -13.16 -5.04
N THR A 252 4.81 -14.11 -4.11
CA THR A 252 5.29 -15.46 -4.39
C THR A 252 4.16 -16.22 -5.08
N VAL A 253 4.49 -17.01 -6.09
CA VAL A 253 3.55 -17.98 -6.64
C VAL A 253 3.93 -19.35 -6.10
N GLU A 254 2.95 -20.05 -5.56
CA GLU A 254 3.16 -21.40 -5.05
C GLU A 254 3.34 -22.37 -6.22
N PHE A 255 4.31 -23.28 -6.11
CA PHE A 255 4.52 -24.30 -7.14
C PHE A 255 3.26 -25.11 -7.42
N GLY A 256 2.48 -25.43 -6.39
CA GLY A 256 1.21 -26.12 -6.55
C GLY A 256 0.23 -25.39 -7.47
N GLU A 257 0.16 -24.06 -7.36
CA GLU A 257 -0.71 -23.26 -8.23
C GLU A 257 -0.21 -23.31 -9.67
N VAL A 258 1.10 -23.08 -9.92
CA VAL A 258 1.70 -23.14 -11.27
C VAL A 258 1.49 -24.51 -11.89
N ASN A 259 1.76 -25.57 -11.12
CA ASN A 259 1.60 -26.94 -11.57
C ASN A 259 0.15 -27.24 -11.93
N GLU A 260 -0.81 -26.86 -11.09
CA GLU A 260 -2.23 -27.02 -11.40
C GLU A 260 -2.64 -26.25 -12.66
N ALA A 261 -2.18 -25.02 -12.83
CA ALA A 261 -2.55 -24.22 -13.99
C ALA A 261 -1.96 -24.76 -15.30
N LYS A 262 -0.71 -25.26 -15.30
CA LYS A 262 -0.16 -25.92 -16.51
C LYS A 262 -0.93 -27.19 -16.85
N GLU A 263 -1.35 -27.96 -15.85
CA GLU A 263 -2.15 -29.17 -16.05
C GLU A 263 -3.54 -28.82 -16.60
N VAL A 264 -4.17 -27.76 -16.09
CA VAL A 264 -5.46 -27.26 -16.58
C VAL A 264 -5.37 -26.83 -18.05
N LEU A 265 -4.28 -26.17 -18.47
CA LEU A 265 -4.08 -25.77 -19.86
C LEU A 265 -3.43 -26.84 -20.75
N GLY A 266 -3.05 -28.00 -20.19
CA GLY A 266 -2.40 -29.09 -20.93
C GLY A 266 -0.99 -28.75 -21.42
N LEU A 267 -0.25 -27.92 -20.68
CA LEU A 267 1.12 -27.51 -21.02
C LEU A 267 2.16 -28.47 -20.43
N GLY A 268 3.33 -28.56 -21.08
CA GLY A 268 4.47 -29.34 -20.59
C GLY A 268 5.20 -28.67 -19.42
N GLU A 269 6.42 -29.10 -19.12
CA GLU A 269 7.27 -28.48 -18.08
C GLU A 269 7.82 -27.10 -18.47
N GLU A 270 7.75 -26.75 -19.75
CA GLU A 270 8.15 -25.44 -20.26
C GLU A 270 7.15 -24.99 -21.34
N ALA A 271 6.86 -23.70 -21.40
CA ALA A 271 6.05 -23.11 -22.46
C ALA A 271 6.39 -21.64 -22.71
N THR A 272 6.18 -21.19 -23.94
CA THR A 272 6.25 -19.78 -24.33
C THR A 272 4.92 -19.07 -24.07
N ILE A 273 4.94 -17.73 -23.96
CA ILE A 273 3.72 -16.92 -23.83
C ILE A 273 2.74 -17.21 -24.99
N LEU A 274 3.25 -17.48 -26.19
CA LEU A 274 2.43 -17.82 -27.36
C LEU A 274 1.74 -19.17 -27.19
N GLU A 275 2.42 -20.18 -26.65
CA GLU A 275 1.85 -21.50 -26.38
C GLU A 275 0.78 -21.43 -25.29
N ILE A 276 1.02 -20.68 -24.20
CA ILE A 276 0.03 -20.45 -23.14
C ILE A 276 -1.24 -19.79 -23.73
N LYS A 277 -1.07 -18.73 -24.53
CA LYS A 277 -2.19 -18.05 -25.21
C LYS A 277 -2.92 -18.96 -26.20
N SER A 278 -2.19 -19.81 -26.91
CA SER A 278 -2.77 -20.75 -27.87
C SER A 278 -3.61 -21.81 -27.16
N ALA A 279 -3.07 -22.45 -26.13
CA ALA A 279 -3.76 -23.45 -25.32
C ALA A 279 -5.06 -22.90 -24.73
N TYR A 280 -5.00 -21.70 -24.14
CA TYR A 280 -6.20 -21.03 -23.62
C TYR A 280 -7.26 -20.77 -24.69
N ARG A 281 -6.86 -20.30 -25.89
CA ARG A 281 -7.78 -20.02 -26.99
C ARG A 281 -8.45 -21.29 -27.50
N GLU A 282 -7.71 -22.39 -27.61
CA GLU A 282 -8.25 -23.68 -28.05
C GLU A 282 -9.25 -24.25 -27.04
N MET A 283 -8.89 -24.25 -25.76
CA MET A 283 -9.79 -24.69 -24.70
C MET A 283 -11.01 -23.79 -24.57
N SER A 284 -10.85 -22.47 -24.66
CA SER A 284 -11.97 -21.52 -24.63
C SER A 284 -12.98 -21.76 -25.75
N LYS A 285 -12.50 -22.06 -26.96
CA LYS A 285 -13.39 -22.43 -28.09
C LYS A 285 -14.12 -23.75 -27.84
N ARG A 286 -13.50 -24.69 -27.13
CA ARG A 286 -14.06 -26.02 -26.86
C ARG A 286 -15.09 -26.00 -25.72
N PHE A 287 -14.87 -25.19 -24.71
CA PHE A 287 -15.64 -25.13 -23.46
C PHE A 287 -16.41 -23.81 -23.27
N HIS A 288 -16.60 -23.02 -24.33
CA HIS A 288 -17.30 -21.74 -24.24
C HIS A 288 -18.71 -21.91 -23.64
N PRO A 289 -19.15 -21.06 -22.69
CA PRO A 289 -20.46 -21.16 -22.06
C PRO A 289 -21.62 -21.19 -23.05
N ASP A 290 -21.51 -20.46 -24.16
CA ASP A 290 -22.53 -20.46 -25.24
C ASP A 290 -22.77 -21.85 -25.87
N LYS A 291 -21.80 -22.76 -25.80
CA LYS A 291 -21.96 -24.14 -26.29
C LYS A 291 -22.63 -25.06 -25.27
N TYR A 292 -22.68 -24.64 -24.01
CA TYR A 292 -23.23 -25.41 -22.88
C TYR A 292 -24.05 -24.50 -21.96
N PRO A 293 -25.11 -23.85 -22.47
CA PRO A 293 -25.87 -22.88 -21.70
C PRO A 293 -26.55 -23.54 -20.50
N GLY A 294 -26.32 -22.99 -19.30
CA GLY A 294 -26.94 -23.47 -18.06
C GLY A 294 -26.32 -24.74 -17.46
N ASP A 295 -25.19 -25.23 -17.98
CA ASP A 295 -24.42 -26.31 -17.37
C ASP A 295 -23.43 -25.75 -16.31
N PRO A 296 -23.69 -25.96 -15.00
CA PRO A 296 -22.84 -25.42 -13.94
C PRO A 296 -21.40 -25.99 -13.96
N GLU A 297 -21.23 -27.21 -14.45
CA GLU A 297 -19.93 -27.88 -14.50
C GLU A 297 -19.08 -27.33 -15.66
N ALA A 298 -19.71 -27.05 -16.81
CA ALA A 298 -19.05 -26.37 -17.93
C ALA A 298 -18.60 -24.95 -17.52
N GLN A 299 -19.45 -24.22 -16.80
CA GLN A 299 -19.13 -22.88 -16.30
C GLN A 299 -17.96 -22.91 -15.30
N LYS A 300 -17.98 -23.85 -14.34
CA LYS A 300 -16.89 -24.03 -13.37
C LYS A 300 -15.56 -24.38 -14.05
N ARG A 301 -15.58 -25.23 -15.08
CA ARG A 301 -14.37 -25.56 -15.87
C ARG A 301 -13.84 -24.37 -16.64
N PHE A 302 -14.73 -23.59 -17.25
CA PHE A 302 -14.35 -22.37 -17.97
C PHE A 302 -13.71 -21.35 -17.02
N GLU A 303 -14.31 -21.11 -15.85
CA GLU A 303 -13.74 -20.24 -14.81
C GLU A 303 -12.36 -20.74 -14.33
N LYS A 304 -12.21 -22.05 -14.10
CA LYS A 304 -10.92 -22.65 -13.70
C LYS A 304 -9.85 -22.43 -14.77
N MET A 305 -10.19 -22.64 -16.04
CA MET A 305 -9.30 -22.41 -17.18
C MET A 305 -8.91 -20.92 -17.31
N THR A 306 -9.86 -20.00 -17.17
CA THR A 306 -9.57 -18.55 -17.20
C THR A 306 -8.64 -18.15 -16.06
N LYS A 307 -8.87 -18.66 -14.84
CA LYS A 307 -7.97 -18.44 -13.70
C LYS A 307 -6.57 -19.01 -13.95
N ALA A 308 -6.48 -20.23 -14.49
CA ALA A 308 -5.21 -20.86 -14.84
C ALA A 308 -4.43 -20.04 -15.89
N TYR A 309 -5.10 -19.57 -16.94
CA TYR A 309 -4.49 -18.68 -17.93
C TYR A 309 -4.03 -17.36 -17.33
N GLN A 310 -4.86 -16.71 -16.52
CA GLN A 310 -4.49 -15.46 -15.86
C GLN A 310 -3.25 -15.65 -14.99
N MET A 311 -3.20 -16.71 -14.18
CA MET A 311 -2.05 -16.97 -13.33
C MET A 311 -0.80 -17.30 -14.15
N LEU A 312 -0.87 -18.17 -15.16
CA LEU A 312 0.31 -18.48 -15.98
C LEU A 312 0.77 -17.29 -16.81
N ASN A 313 -0.15 -16.44 -17.27
CA ASN A 313 0.20 -15.21 -17.98
C ASN A 313 0.82 -14.17 -17.03
N ASP A 314 0.39 -14.12 -15.77
CA ASP A 314 1.04 -13.31 -14.75
C ASP A 314 2.43 -13.86 -14.42
N TYR A 315 2.56 -15.18 -14.25
CA TYR A 315 3.81 -15.90 -13.98
C TYR A 315 4.83 -15.78 -15.14
N CYS A 316 4.35 -15.84 -16.38
CA CYS A 316 5.20 -15.95 -17.55
C CYS A 316 5.38 -14.59 -18.26
N ASN A 317 6.42 -13.85 -17.88
CA ASN A 317 6.79 -12.56 -18.48
C ASN A 317 7.96 -12.64 -19.48
N GLU A 318 8.54 -13.82 -19.69
CA GLU A 318 9.64 -14.07 -20.62
C GLU A 318 9.19 -14.85 -21.86
N ASP A 319 10.02 -14.89 -22.91
CA ASP A 319 9.71 -15.62 -24.14
C ASP A 319 9.47 -17.12 -23.90
N ARG A 320 10.10 -17.71 -22.87
CA ARG A 320 9.95 -19.12 -22.48
C ARG A 320 10.01 -19.26 -20.96
N CYS A 321 9.02 -19.91 -20.38
CA CYS A 321 8.90 -20.12 -18.95
C CYS A 321 9.04 -21.59 -18.60
N SER A 322 9.75 -21.87 -17.51
CA SER A 322 9.79 -23.18 -16.88
C SER A 322 8.73 -23.26 -15.79
N PHE A 323 8.05 -24.39 -15.71
CA PHE A 323 7.09 -24.72 -14.66
C PHE A 323 7.65 -25.76 -13.70
N LYS A 324 8.94 -26.08 -13.78
CA LYS A 324 9.60 -26.98 -12.83
C LYS A 324 9.65 -26.32 -11.46
N GLU A 325 9.51 -27.12 -10.41
CA GLU A 325 9.44 -26.64 -9.03
C GLU A 325 10.61 -25.72 -8.65
N VAL A 326 11.83 -26.05 -9.07
CA VAL A 326 13.05 -25.25 -8.82
C VAL A 326 13.03 -23.87 -9.49
N ASP A 327 12.28 -23.72 -10.59
CA ASP A 327 12.20 -22.48 -11.37
C ASP A 327 11.00 -21.61 -10.93
N VAL A 328 9.95 -22.28 -10.42
CA VAL A 328 8.75 -21.64 -9.85
C VAL A 328 9.03 -21.12 -8.44
N ARG A 329 9.74 -21.89 -7.61
CA ARG A 329 10.21 -21.44 -6.30
C ARG A 329 11.11 -20.21 -6.50
N GLY A 330 10.70 -19.07 -5.95
CA GLY A 330 11.38 -17.78 -6.13
C GLY A 330 10.85 -16.93 -7.29
N TRP A 331 9.73 -17.29 -7.91
CA TRP A 331 9.01 -16.34 -8.77
C TRP A 331 8.42 -15.22 -7.91
N ILE A 332 8.89 -14.00 -8.17
CA ILE A 332 8.56 -12.84 -7.38
C ILE A 332 8.17 -11.72 -8.34
N ASP A 333 6.90 -11.34 -8.30
CA ASP A 333 6.44 -10.10 -8.91
C ASP A 333 6.39 -9.01 -7.84
N VAL A 334 7.21 -8.00 -8.07
CA VAL A 334 7.28 -6.80 -7.25
C VAL A 334 6.19 -5.84 -7.74
N ARG A 335 5.01 -5.82 -7.12
CA ARG A 335 3.91 -4.91 -7.53
C ARG A 335 3.86 -3.67 -6.65
N ARG A 336 3.35 -2.54 -7.20
CA ARG A 336 2.92 -1.43 -6.34
C ARG A 336 1.78 -1.91 -5.47
N SER A 337 1.90 -1.73 -4.16
CA SER A 337 0.79 -1.95 -3.23
C SER A 337 -0.38 -1.08 -3.68
N VAL A 338 -1.53 -1.69 -3.91
CA VAL A 338 -2.77 -0.93 -4.08
C VAL A 338 -3.19 -0.54 -2.68
N VAL A 339 -2.80 0.66 -2.25
CA VAL A 339 -3.39 1.26 -1.05
C VAL A 339 -4.85 1.52 -1.39
N SER A 340 -5.71 0.56 -1.09
CA SER A 340 -7.16 0.77 -1.07
C SER A 340 -7.42 1.85 -0.03
N GLY A 341 -7.86 3.02 -0.51
CA GLY A 341 -8.24 4.15 0.33
C GLY A 341 -9.45 3.86 1.21
#